data_AF-A0A5C8BTB0-F1
#
_entry.id   AF-A0A5C8BTB0-F1
#
_cell.length_a   1.000
_cell.length_b   1.000
_cell.length_c   1.000
_cell.angle_alpha   90.00
_cell.angle_beta   90.00
_cell.angle_gamma   90.00
#
_symmetry.space_group_name_H-M   'P 1'
#
loop_
_entity.id
_entity.type
_entity.pdbx_description
1 polymer ?
#
loop_
_entity_poly.entity_id
_entity_poly.type
_entity_poly.pdbx_seq_one_letter_code
_entity_poly.pdbx_strand_id
1 'polypeptide(L)'
;MPNTLNIQTRLGGFYFFYYAIVGTFMPYWNLYLQHEGFNYQEIGILSSIAIITRFVAPFIWGWIADKSGKRMLLVRIATWVEACIWFAIFIIPNSFQSV
;
A
#
# COMPACT_ATOMS: atom_id res chain seq x y z
N MET A 1 30.58 -14.02 -19.23
CA MET A 1 30.05 -14.11 -17.85
C MET A 1 28.68 -13.47 -17.87
N PRO A 2 27.59 -14.17 -17.51
CA PRO A 2 26.26 -13.56 -17.53
C PRO A 2 26.26 -12.41 -16.52
N ASN A 3 25.74 -11.24 -16.93
CA ASN A 3 25.69 -10.02 -16.12
C ASN A 3 25.03 -10.28 -14.75
N THR A 4 25.84 -10.46 -13.71
CA THR A 4 25.40 -10.53 -12.30
C THR A 4 25.11 -9.15 -11.72
N LEU A 5 25.51 -8.10 -12.44
CA LEU A 5 24.95 -6.77 -12.25
C LEU A 5 23.44 -6.87 -12.48
N ASN A 6 22.69 -6.50 -11.45
CA ASN A 6 21.31 -6.00 -11.49
C ASN A 6 20.26 -6.75 -10.67
N ILE A 7 20.61 -7.74 -9.84
CA ILE A 7 19.66 -8.31 -8.86
C ILE A 7 19.67 -7.53 -7.54
N GLN A 8 20.86 -7.24 -7.01
CA GLN A 8 21.01 -6.47 -5.77
C GLN A 8 20.45 -5.04 -5.90
N THR A 9 20.65 -4.39 -7.04
CA THR A 9 20.09 -3.05 -7.33
C THR A 9 18.58 -3.08 -7.54
N ARG A 10 18.02 -4.11 -8.20
CA ARG A 10 16.58 -4.26 -8.37
C ARG A 10 15.85 -4.54 -7.06
N LEU A 11 16.40 -5.44 -6.24
CA LEU A 11 15.88 -5.70 -4.89
C LEU A 11 16.10 -4.49 -3.97
N GLY A 12 17.27 -3.87 -4.03
CA GLY A 12 17.59 -2.66 -3.26
C GLY A 12 16.63 -1.52 -3.58
N GLY A 13 16.38 -1.24 -4.86
CA GLY A 13 15.38 -0.25 -5.27
C GLY A 13 13.96 -0.61 -4.79
N PHE A 14 13.54 -1.86 -4.96
CA PHE A 14 12.25 -2.33 -4.47
C PHE A 14 12.08 -2.10 -2.96
N TYR A 15 13.05 -2.54 -2.15
CA TYR A 15 13.01 -2.36 -0.70
C TYR A 15 13.13 -0.90 -0.29
N PHE A 16 13.92 -0.10 -1.00
CA PHE A 16 14.02 1.33 -0.75
C PHE A 16 12.66 2.01 -0.87
N PHE A 17 11.95 1.83 -1.98
CA PHE A 17 10.62 2.41 -2.16
C PHE A 17 9.60 1.84 -1.18
N TYR A 18 9.63 0.52 -0.94
CA TYR A 18 8.74 -0.12 0.02
C TYR A 18 8.90 0.48 1.44
N TYR A 19 10.13 0.59 1.94
CA TYR A 19 10.38 1.14 3.26
C TYR A 19 10.21 2.66 3.32
N ALA A 20 10.45 3.39 2.23
CA ALA A 20 10.12 4.82 2.15
C ALA A 20 8.61 5.04 2.34
N ILE A 21 7.76 4.27 1.64
CA ILE A 21 6.30 4.34 1.78
C ILE A 21 5.89 3.97 3.21
N VAL A 22 6.41 2.86 3.76
CA VAL A 22 6.09 2.45 5.13
C VAL A 22 6.52 3.50 6.16
N GLY A 23 7.71 4.07 5.99
CA GLY A 23 8.28 5.09 6.87
C GLY A 23 7.55 6.43 6.82
N THR A 24 6.97 6.80 5.67
CA THR A 24 6.09 7.97 5.58
C THR A 24 4.68 7.66 6.11
N PHE A 25 4.11 6.51 5.74
CA PHE A 25 2.72 6.18 6.09
C PHE A 25 2.53 5.96 7.60
N MET A 26 3.39 5.17 8.25
CA MET A 26 3.22 4.80 9.66
C MET A 26 3.11 6.00 10.63
N PRO A 27 4.01 7.01 10.58
CA PRO A 27 3.94 8.15 11.49
C PRO A 27 2.96 9.24 11.03
N TYR A 28 2.80 9.45 9.72
CA TYR A 28 2.06 10.61 9.22
C TYR A 28 0.60 10.34 8.86
N TRP A 29 0.15 9.08 8.74
CA TRP A 29 -1.23 8.78 8.34
C TRP A 29 -2.29 9.39 9.27
N ASN A 30 -2.16 9.17 10.59
CA ASN A 30 -3.11 9.72 11.55
C ASN A 30 -3.04 11.26 11.62
N LEU A 31 -1.84 11.83 11.50
CA LEU A 31 -1.64 13.28 11.48
C LEU A 31 -2.23 13.92 10.23
N TYR A 32 -2.13 13.26 9.08
CA TYR A 32 -2.74 13.69 7.84
C TYR A 32 -4.26 13.70 7.95
N LEU A 33 -4.87 12.62 8.46
CA LEU A 33 -6.32 12.60 8.69
C LEU A 33 -6.76 13.67 9.70
N GLN A 34 -5.97 13.92 10.75
CA GLN A 34 -6.26 14.99 11.69
C GLN A 34 -6.18 16.38 11.02
N HIS A 35 -5.18 16.60 10.15
CA HIS A 35 -5.03 17.85 9.40
C HIS A 35 -6.17 18.07 8.40
N GLU A 36 -6.68 17.00 7.78
CA GLU A 36 -7.86 17.03 6.91
C GLU A 36 -9.18 17.25 7.65
N GLY A 37 -9.16 17.34 8.99
CA GLY A 37 -10.32 17.68 9.81
C GLY A 37 -11.14 16.50 10.32
N PHE A 38 -10.67 15.26 10.15
CA PHE A 38 -11.35 14.07 10.69
C PHE A 38 -11.33 14.06 12.22
N ASN A 39 -12.43 13.62 12.83
CA ASN A 39 -12.52 13.44 14.28
C ASN A 39 -11.73 12.19 14.73
N TYR A 40 -11.27 12.16 15.98
CA TYR A 40 -10.49 11.06 16.55
C TYR A 40 -11.17 9.68 16.43
N GLN A 41 -12.51 9.64 16.48
CA GLN A 41 -13.29 8.42 16.29
C GLN A 41 -13.18 7.89 14.85
N GLU A 42 -13.27 8.78 13.86
CA GLU A 42 -13.17 8.43 12.43
C GLU A 42 -11.75 7.98 12.09
N ILE A 43 -10.74 8.68 12.62
CA ILE A 43 -9.33 8.28 12.50
C ILE A 43 -9.14 6.87 13.09
N GLY A 44 -9.72 6.60 14.26
CA GLY A 44 -9.67 5.28 14.90
C GLY A 44 -10.30 4.18 14.03
N ILE A 45 -11.44 4.45 13.40
CA ILE A 45 -12.12 3.52 12.48
C ILE A 45 -11.26 3.28 11.23
N LEU A 46 -10.81 4.35 10.56
CA LEU A 46 -9.98 4.27 9.35
C LEU A 46 -8.68 3.50 9.59
N SER A 47 -7.99 3.79 10.70
CA SER A 47 -6.76 3.11 11.07
C SER A 47 -6.98 1.65 11.48
N SER A 48 -8.11 1.33 12.11
CA SER A 48 -8.49 -0.05 12.41
C SER A 48 -8.75 -0.85 11.13
N ILE A 49 -9.43 -0.27 10.14
CA ILE A 49 -9.64 -0.91 8.83
C ILE A 49 -8.30 -1.23 8.16
N ALA A 50 -7.33 -0.32 8.23
CA ALA A 50 -5.99 -0.55 7.68
C ALA A 50 -5.28 -1.74 8.35
N ILE A 51 -5.39 -1.88 9.67
CA ILE A 51 -4.79 -3.00 10.42
C ILE A 51 -5.50 -4.33 10.12
N ILE A 52 -6.84 -4.34 10.12
CA ILE A 52 -7.64 -5.53 9.79
C ILE A 52 -7.32 -6.00 8.37
N THR A 53 -7.22 -5.09 7.42
CA THR A 53 -6.86 -5.41 6.04
C THR A 53 -5.49 -6.07 5.98
N ARG A 54 -4.49 -5.56 6.72
CA ARG A 54 -3.15 -6.16 6.78
C ARG A 54 -3.15 -7.55 7.42
N PHE A 55 -4.08 -7.82 8.32
CA PHE A 55 -4.25 -9.15 8.91
C PHE A 55 -4.88 -10.13 7.93
N VAL A 56 -5.95 -9.72 7.23
CA VAL A 56 -6.73 -10.61 6.34
C VAL A 56 -6.07 -10.79 4.97
N ALA A 57 -5.42 -9.76 4.44
CA ALA A 57 -4.76 -9.77 3.13
C ALA A 57 -3.80 -10.97 2.90
N PRO A 58 -2.85 -11.31 3.81
CA PRO A 58 -1.93 -12.41 3.58
C PRO A 58 -2.63 -13.78 3.46
N PHE A 59 -3.76 -13.99 4.16
CA PHE A 59 -4.52 -15.24 4.03
C PHE A 59 -5.16 -15.37 2.64
N ILE A 60 -5.78 -14.30 2.16
CA ILE A 60 -6.42 -14.27 0.83
C ILE A 60 -5.36 -14.41 -0.27
N TRP A 61 -4.32 -13.57 -0.22
CA TRP A 61 -3.28 -13.56 -1.25
C TRP A 61 -2.42 -14.82 -1.23
N GLY A 62 -2.15 -15.41 -0.06
CA GLY A 62 -1.46 -16.69 0.06
C GLY A 62 -2.23 -17.81 -0.63
N TRP A 63 -3.54 -17.92 -0.35
CA TRP A 63 -4.39 -18.93 -0.99
C TRP A 63 -4.49 -18.74 -2.52
N ILE A 64 -4.66 -17.50 -2.99
CA ILE A 64 -4.69 -17.18 -4.43
C ILE A 64 -3.35 -17.47 -5.10
N ALA A 65 -2.24 -17.12 -4.44
CA ALA A 65 -0.89 -17.35 -4.95
C ALA A 65 -0.56 -18.84 -5.10
N ASP A 66 -0.99 -19.66 -4.14
CA ASP A 66 -0.78 -21.10 -4.15
C ASP A 66 -1.65 -21.81 -5.19
N LYS A 67 -2.90 -21.38 -5.39
CA LYS A 67 -3.75 -21.93 -6.46
C LYS A 67 -3.31 -21.52 -7.87
N SER A 68 -2.73 -20.33 -8.06
CA SER A 68 -2.40 -19.84 -9.40
C SER A 68 -1.04 -20.32 -9.92
N GLY A 69 -0.11 -20.69 -9.03
CA GLY A 69 1.28 -21.01 -9.39
C GLY A 69 2.10 -19.85 -9.99
N LYS A 70 1.49 -18.67 -10.22
CA LYS A 70 2.08 -17.50 -10.90
C LYS A 70 2.31 -16.33 -9.94
N ARG A 71 3.01 -16.60 -8.83
CA ARG A 71 3.26 -15.65 -7.72
C ARG A 71 3.78 -14.28 -8.19
N MET A 72 4.71 -14.26 -9.14
CA MET A 72 5.28 -13.00 -9.67
C MET A 72 4.31 -12.17 -10.54
N LEU A 73 3.34 -12.80 -11.19
CA LEU A 73 2.33 -12.08 -11.97
C LEU A 73 1.39 -11.32 -11.02
N LEU A 74 0.98 -11.95 -9.93
CA LEU A 74 0.11 -11.35 -8.92
C LEU A 74 0.76 -10.14 -8.26
N VAL A 75 2.04 -10.23 -7.89
CA VAL A 75 2.79 -9.08 -7.32
C VAL A 75 2.81 -7.91 -8.31
N ARG A 76 3.05 -8.16 -9.60
CA ARG A 76 3.07 -7.09 -10.62
C ARG A 76 1.71 -6.42 -10.77
N ILE A 77 0.63 -7.20 -10.83
CA ILE A 77 -0.73 -6.67 -10.93
C ILE A 77 -1.06 -5.85 -9.68
N ALA A 78 -0.75 -6.37 -8.48
CA ALA A 78 -0.97 -5.67 -7.22
C ALA A 78 -0.24 -4.32 -7.19
N THR A 79 1.03 -4.26 -7.60
CA THR A 79 1.78 -3.00 -7.65
C THR A 79 1.19 -1.99 -8.64
N TRP A 80 0.67 -2.45 -9.79
CA TRP A 80 0.01 -1.55 -10.75
C TRP A 80 -1.31 -1.02 -10.21
N VAL A 81 -2.12 -1.89 -9.60
CA VAL A 81 -3.39 -1.49 -8.98
C VAL A 81 -3.15 -0.50 -7.85
N GLU A 82 -2.15 -0.74 -6.99
CA GLU A 82 -1.79 0.18 -5.91
C GLU A 82 -1.38 1.56 -6.45
N ALA A 83 -0.53 1.59 -7.48
CA ALA A 83 -0.13 2.84 -8.12
C ALA A 83 -1.36 3.60 -8.68
N CYS A 84 -2.27 2.92 -9.37
CA CYS A 84 -3.49 3.53 -9.89
C CYS A 84 -4.40 4.10 -8.78
N ILE A 85 -4.54 3.38 -7.66
CA ILE A 85 -5.32 3.85 -6.50
C ILE A 85 -4.71 5.12 -5.92
N TRP A 86 -3.39 5.16 -5.71
CA TRP A 86 -2.71 6.36 -5.22
C TRP A 86 -2.81 7.54 -6.18
N PHE A 87 -2.70 7.30 -7.48
CA PHE A 87 -2.92 8.35 -8.49
C PHE A 87 -4.36 8.87 -8.49
N ALA A 88 -5.35 8.01 -8.27
CA ALA A 88 -6.75 8.40 -8.25
C ALA A 88 -7.09 9.39 -7.13
N ILE A 89 -6.36 9.36 -6.00
CA ILE A 89 -6.56 10.32 -4.89
C ILE A 89 -6.37 11.77 -5.35
N PHE A 90 -5.49 12.04 -6.32
CA PHE A 90 -5.30 13.40 -6.85
C PHE A 90 -6.38 13.85 -7.85
N ILE A 91 -7.16 12.91 -8.38
CA ILE A 91 -8.21 13.16 -9.38
C ILE A 91 -9.58 13.27 -8.71
N ILE A 92 -9.80 12.50 -7.63
CA ILE A 92 -11.05 12.48 -6.90
C ILE A 92 -11.14 13.77 -6.07
N PRO A 93 -12.11 14.67 -6.33
CA PRO A 93 -12.30 15.85 -5.50
C PRO A 93 -12.65 15.45 -4.06
N ASN A 94 -12.12 16.19 -3.08
CA ASN A 94 -12.31 16.01 -1.63
C ASN A 94 -13.77 16.21 -1.20
N SER A 95 -14.66 15.34 -1.65
CA SER A 95 -16.09 15.32 -1.32
C SER A 95 -16.38 14.69 0.04
N PHE A 96 -15.38 14.18 0.74
CA PHE A 96 -15.50 13.74 2.12
C PHE A 96 -15.42 14.88 3.14
N GLN A 97 -15.04 16.10 2.75
CA GLN A 97 -15.04 17.29 3.62
C GLN A 97 -16.40 18.03 3.68
N SER A 98 -17.47 17.42 3.16
CA SER A 98 -18.81 18.01 3.20
C SER A 98 -19.73 17.32 4.22
N VAL A 99 -19.36 17.36 5.50
CA VAL A 99 -20.29 17.38 6.65
C VAL A 99 -19.69 18.24 7.74
#